data_AF-A0A8T5NFJ9-F1
#
_entry.id   AF-A0A8T5NFJ9-F1
#
_cell.length_a   1.000
_cell.length_b   1.000
_cell.length_c   1.000
_cell.angle_alpha   90.00
_cell.angle_beta   90.00
_cell.angle_gamma   90.00
#
_symmetry.space_group_name_H-M   'P 1'
#
loop_
_entity.id
_entity.type
_entity.pdbx_description
1 polymer ?
#
loop_
_entity_poly.entity_id
_entity_poly.type
_entity_poly.pdbx_seq_one_letter_code
_entity_poly.pdbx_strand_id
1 'polypeptide(L)'
;MYSEDSVSVITADLSHVIGLPENELIHRGLVSFIEKEIRLAEADIADLIDRYNVALKEDLYEAIKSKKIPSHPAWEDYIVWKNKEKYINDLKIRLGRVQ
;
A
#
# COMPACT_ATOMS: atom_id res chain seq x y z
N MET A 1 19.30 8.32 -7.92
CA MET A 1 19.36 6.96 -8.47
C MET A 1 20.54 6.28 -7.81
N TYR A 2 20.33 5.23 -7.02
CA TYR A 2 21.41 4.49 -6.39
C TYR A 2 22.12 3.64 -7.46
N SER A 3 23.45 3.51 -7.41
CA SER A 3 24.13 2.52 -8.25
C SER A 3 23.95 1.14 -7.62
N GLU A 4 23.88 0.09 -8.45
CA GLU A 4 23.81 -1.29 -7.95
C GLU A 4 24.98 -1.60 -7.00
N ASP A 5 26.17 -1.08 -7.31
CA ASP A 5 27.37 -1.17 -6.45
C ASP A 5 27.13 -0.56 -5.06
N SER A 6 26.44 0.59 -4.98
CA SER A 6 26.18 1.24 -3.69
C SER A 6 25.20 0.46 -2.82
N VAL A 7 24.19 -0.19 -3.43
CA VAL A 7 23.19 -0.99 -2.69
C VAL A 7 23.81 -2.29 -2.18
N SER A 8 24.66 -2.93 -2.99
CA SER A 8 25.40 -4.15 -2.59
C SER A 8 26.31 -3.89 -1.38
N VAL A 9 27.10 -2.81 -1.41
CA VAL A 9 28.00 -2.44 -0.30
C VAL A 9 27.22 -2.18 0.99
N ILE A 10 26.11 -1.44 0.92
CA ILE A 10 25.27 -1.15 2.10
C ILE A 10 24.61 -2.41 2.65
N THR A 11 24.18 -3.32 1.76
CA THR A 11 23.53 -4.58 2.17
C THR A 11 24.52 -5.49 2.90
N ALA A 12 25.75 -5.59 2.41
CA ALA A 12 26.82 -6.36 3.05
C ALA A 12 27.21 -5.77 4.43
N ASP A 13 27.34 -4.45 4.52
CA ASP A 13 27.61 -3.76 5.79
C ASP A 13 26.50 -4.01 6.81
N LEU A 14 25.24 -3.82 6.40
CA LEU A 14 24.09 -4.02 7.27
C LEU A 14 23.95 -5.48 7.71
N SER A 15 24.18 -6.44 6.78
CA SER A 15 24.26 -7.88 7.05
C SER A 15 25.25 -8.20 8.18
N HIS A 16 26.45 -7.61 8.13
CA HIS A 16 27.45 -7.78 9.18
C HIS A 16 27.02 -7.16 10.52
N VAL A 17 26.43 -5.96 10.50
CA VAL A 17 25.97 -5.26 11.71
C VAL A 17 24.85 -6.01 12.42
N ILE A 18 23.89 -6.57 11.67
CA ILE A 18 22.72 -7.26 12.24
C ILE A 18 22.93 -8.76 12.45
N GLY A 19 23.99 -9.33 11.86
CA GLY A 19 24.29 -10.76 11.93
C GLY A 19 23.30 -11.65 11.17
N LEU A 20 22.76 -11.16 10.04
CA LEU A 20 21.88 -11.94 9.16
C LEU A 20 22.51 -12.07 7.78
N PRO A 21 22.38 -13.23 7.10
CA PRO A 21 22.76 -13.37 5.71
C PRO A 21 22.10 -12.30 4.82
N GLU A 22 22.82 -11.79 3.82
CA GLU A 22 22.32 -10.75 2.91
C GLU A 22 21.01 -11.14 2.23
N ASN A 23 20.87 -12.40 1.80
CA ASN A 23 19.65 -12.91 1.18
C ASN A 23 18.46 -12.90 2.14
N GLU A 24 18.70 -13.20 3.42
CA GLU A 24 17.66 -13.14 4.47
C GLU A 24 17.29 -11.70 4.81
N LEU A 25 18.27 -10.79 4.88
CA LEU A 25 18.03 -9.36 5.03
C LEU A 25 17.18 -8.80 3.89
N ILE A 26 17.53 -9.12 2.64
CA ILE A 26 16.77 -8.69 1.45
C ILE A 26 15.35 -9.26 1.48
N HIS A 27 15.20 -10.55 1.81
CA HIS A 27 13.90 -11.22 1.88
C HIS A 27 12.99 -10.56 2.94
N ARG A 28 13.49 -10.39 4.17
CA ARG A 28 12.76 -9.72 5.26
C ARG A 28 12.43 -8.28 4.91
N GLY A 29 13.35 -7.57 4.25
CA GLY A 29 13.15 -6.22 3.75
C GLY A 29 12.04 -6.13 2.71
N LEU A 30 12.01 -7.05 1.75
CA LEU A 30 10.97 -7.13 0.73
C LEU A 30 9.59 -7.39 1.34
N VAL A 31 9.49 -8.37 2.24
CA VAL A 31 8.24 -8.68 2.99
C VAL A 31 7.77 -7.44 3.76
N SER A 32 8.66 -6.86 4.56
CA SER A 32 8.36 -5.68 5.40
C SER A 32 7.92 -4.47 4.56
N PHE A 33 8.53 -4.29 3.38
CA PHE A 33 8.17 -3.21 2.46
C PHE A 33 6.77 -3.42 1.86
N ILE A 34 6.46 -4.63 1.37
CA ILE A 34 5.14 -4.94 0.81
C ILE A 34 4.04 -4.75 1.88
N GLU A 35 4.27 -5.24 3.11
CA GLU A 35 3.34 -5.08 4.22
C GLU A 35 3.15 -3.61 4.64
N LYS A 36 4.20 -2.80 4.58
CA LYS A 36 4.10 -1.35 4.80
C LYS A 36 3.22 -0.70 3.74
N GLU A 37 3.43 -1.00 2.46
CA GLU A 37 2.65 -0.40 1.38
C GLU A 37 1.16 -0.78 1.45
N ILE A 38 0.85 -2.03 1.86
CA ILE A 38 -0.53 -2.45 2.15
C ILE A 38 -1.14 -1.58 3.26
N ARG A 39 -0.45 -1.43 4.40
CA ARG A 39 -0.94 -0.63 5.53
C ARG A 39 -1.16 0.84 5.18
N LEU A 40 -0.29 1.43 4.36
CA LEU A 40 -0.45 2.80 3.89
C LEU A 40 -1.70 2.95 3.01
N ALA A 41 -1.93 2.02 2.09
CA ALA A 41 -3.12 2.04 1.26
C ALA A 41 -4.42 1.78 2.06
N GLU A 42 -4.36 0.93 3.09
CA GLU A 42 -5.48 0.71 4.02
C GLU A 42 -5.78 1.96 4.85
N ALA A 43 -4.75 2.70 5.28
CA ALA A 43 -4.93 3.99 5.97
C ALA A 43 -5.59 5.04 5.06
N ASP A 44 -5.17 5.13 3.79
CA ASP A 44 -5.82 6.02 2.82
C ASP A 44 -7.31 5.67 2.64
N ILE A 45 -7.66 4.39 2.65
CA ILE A 45 -9.06 3.94 2.58
C ILE A 45 -9.82 4.30 3.86
N ALA A 46 -9.20 4.13 5.04
CA ALA A 46 -9.80 4.51 6.31
C ALA A 46 -10.14 6.01 6.38
N ASP A 47 -9.24 6.87 5.89
CA ASP A 47 -9.50 8.31 5.80
C ASP A 47 -10.71 8.63 4.90
N LEU A 48 -10.92 7.86 3.82
CA LEU A 48 -12.08 8.01 2.94
C LEU A 48 -13.38 7.51 3.58
N ILE A 49 -13.32 6.38 4.30
CA ILE A 49 -14.42 5.85 5.12
C ILE A 49 -14.89 6.91 6.11
N ASP A 50 -13.96 7.51 6.86
CA ASP A 50 -14.25 8.52 7.86
C ASP A 50 -14.78 9.82 7.23
N ARG A 51 -14.15 10.29 6.13
CA ARG A 51 -14.55 11.52 5.43
C ARG A 51 -16.00 11.47 4.95
N TYR A 52 -16.43 10.34 4.40
CA TYR A 52 -17.75 10.19 3.80
C TYR A 52 -18.76 9.50 4.72
N ASN A 53 -18.32 8.99 5.87
CA ASN A 53 -19.12 8.20 6.82
C ASN A 53 -19.84 7.03 6.12
N VAL A 54 -19.07 6.24 5.38
CA VAL A 54 -19.54 5.09 4.59
C VAL A 54 -18.66 3.87 4.83
N ALA A 55 -19.25 2.67 4.85
CA ALA A 55 -18.50 1.45 5.10
C ALA A 55 -17.80 0.90 3.84
N LEU A 56 -18.42 1.08 2.67
CA LEU A 56 -17.94 0.57 1.39
C LEU A 56 -17.87 1.67 0.33
N LYS A 57 -16.97 1.53 -0.64
CA LYS A 57 -16.90 2.44 -1.80
C LYS A 57 -18.20 2.43 -2.61
N GLU A 58 -18.94 1.32 -2.64
CA GLU A 58 -20.24 1.21 -3.27
C GLU A 58 -21.29 2.14 -2.61
N ASP A 59 -21.22 2.32 -1.29
CA ASP A 59 -22.07 3.26 -0.56
C ASP A 59 -21.72 4.71 -0.94
N LEU A 60 -20.41 5.00 -1.08
CA LEU A 60 -19.94 6.29 -1.59
C LEU A 60 -20.50 6.57 -2.98
N TYR A 61 -20.37 5.60 -3.89
CA TYR A 61 -20.89 5.70 -5.25
C TYR A 61 -22.40 6.04 -5.28
N GLU A 62 -23.21 5.33 -4.49
CA GLU A 62 -24.66 5.57 -4.44
C GLU A 62 -24.99 6.91 -3.77
N ALA A 63 -24.24 7.35 -2.76
CA ALA A 63 -24.40 8.67 -2.16
C ALA A 63 -24.14 9.80 -3.17
N ILE A 64 -23.10 9.68 -4.00
CA ILE A 64 -22.80 10.66 -5.05
C ILE A 64 -23.90 10.66 -6.12
N LYS A 65 -24.24 9.48 -6.63
CA LYS A 65 -25.23 9.30 -7.70
C LYS A 65 -26.62 9.80 -7.31
N SER A 66 -27.03 9.59 -6.05
CA SER A 66 -28.29 10.09 -5.49
C SER A 66 -28.24 11.57 -5.08
N LYS A 67 -27.12 12.26 -5.32
CA LYS A 67 -26.88 13.67 -4.95
C LYS A 67 -27.01 13.94 -3.44
N LYS A 68 -26.84 12.91 -2.60
CA LYS A 68 -26.79 13.06 -1.13
C LYS A 68 -25.51 13.76 -0.68
N ILE A 69 -24.42 13.61 -1.45
CA ILE A 69 -23.17 14.34 -1.26
C ILE A 69 -22.76 15.07 -2.54
N PRO A 70 -21.98 16.17 -2.43
CA PRO A 70 -21.44 16.86 -3.60
C PRO A 70 -20.59 15.95 -4.48
N SER A 71 -20.79 16.01 -5.80
CA SER A 71 -20.08 15.16 -6.76
C SER A 71 -18.56 15.39 -6.79
N HIS A 72 -18.12 16.61 -6.52
CA HIS A 72 -16.69 16.97 -6.44
C HIS A 72 -16.36 17.36 -5.00
N PRO A 73 -15.29 16.81 -4.39
CA PRO A 73 -14.28 15.91 -4.97
C PRO A 73 -14.66 14.40 -4.92
N ALA A 74 -15.89 14.06 -4.53
CA ALA A 74 -16.26 12.68 -4.19
C ALA A 74 -16.04 11.64 -5.31
N TRP A 75 -16.23 12.01 -6.58
CA TRP A 75 -15.93 11.10 -7.69
C TRP A 75 -14.44 10.74 -7.79
N GLU A 76 -13.55 11.70 -7.54
CA GLU A 76 -12.10 11.47 -7.57
C GLU A 76 -11.69 10.56 -6.42
N ASP A 77 -12.22 10.83 -5.22
CA ASP A 77 -12.00 10.01 -4.04
C ASP A 77 -12.51 8.56 -4.22
N TYR A 78 -13.67 8.37 -4.88
CA TYR A 78 -14.14 7.03 -5.25
C TYR A 78 -13.18 6.30 -6.19
N ILE A 79 -12.57 7.01 -7.16
CA ILE A 79 -11.55 6.45 -8.04
C ILE A 79 -10.29 6.10 -7.25
N VAL A 80 -9.85 6.97 -6.34
CA VAL A 80 -8.71 6.72 -5.45
C VAL A 80 -8.92 5.44 -4.65
N TRP A 81 -10.09 5.29 -4.00
CA TRP A 81 -10.43 4.10 -3.22
C TRP A 81 -10.30 2.82 -4.06
N LYS A 82 -10.93 2.78 -5.24
CA LYS A 82 -10.82 1.62 -6.16
C LYS A 82 -9.39 1.28 -6.52
N ASN A 83 -8.56 2.29 -6.77
CA ASN A 83 -7.17 2.10 -7.11
C ASN A 83 -6.37 1.54 -5.92
N LYS A 84 -6.66 2.00 -4.69
CA LYS A 84 -6.04 1.49 -3.46
C LYS A 84 -6.42 0.03 -3.19
N GLU A 85 -7.69 -0.35 -3.35
CA GLU A 85 -8.10 -1.76 -3.24
C GLU A 85 -7.40 -2.66 -4.26
N LYS A 86 -7.32 -2.22 -5.52
CA LYS A 86 -6.61 -2.95 -6.56
C LYS A 86 -5.12 -3.11 -6.19
N TYR A 87 -4.49 -2.02 -5.76
CA TYR A 87 -3.10 -2.02 -5.33
C TYR A 87 -2.84 -2.99 -4.17
N ILE A 88 -3.70 -2.97 -3.15
CA ILE A 88 -3.63 -3.91 -2.01
C ILE A 88 -3.75 -5.35 -2.50
N ASN A 89 -4.69 -5.66 -3.39
CA ASN A 89 -4.85 -7.01 -3.93
C ASN A 89 -3.61 -7.47 -4.72
N ASP A 90 -3.05 -6.59 -5.56
CA ASP A 90 -1.82 -6.86 -6.32
C ASP A 90 -0.62 -7.14 -5.39
N LEU A 91 -0.52 -6.42 -4.28
CA LEU A 91 0.51 -6.62 -3.27
C LEU A 91 0.29 -7.91 -2.48
N LYS A 92 -0.94 -8.22 -2.03
CA LYS A 92 -1.27 -9.46 -1.31
C LYS A 92 -0.94 -10.71 -2.13
N ILE A 93 -1.20 -10.69 -3.44
CA ILE A 93 -0.82 -11.77 -4.36
C ILE A 93 0.71 -11.97 -4.39
N ARG A 94 1.49 -10.89 -4.36
CA ARG A 94 2.96 -10.95 -4.40
C ARG A 94 3.54 -11.34 -3.04
N LEU A 95 2.96 -10.83 -1.94
CA LEU A 95 3.32 -11.18 -0.58
C LEU A 95 3.22 -12.70 -0.38
N GLY A 96 2.13 -13.32 -0.82
CA GLY A 96 1.96 -14.77 -0.75
C GLY A 96 2.89 -15.60 -1.65
N ARG A 97 3.71 -14.98 -2.50
CA ARG A 97 4.77 -15.66 -3.27
C ARG A 97 6.15 -15.54 -2.63
N VAL A 98 6.30 -14.59 -1.71
CA VAL A 98 7.56 -14.35 -0.99
C VAL A 98 7.51 -14.86 0.44
N GLN A 99 6.32 -15.11 0.99
CA GLN A 99 6.12 -15.87 2.24
C GLN A 99 6.24 -17.36 1.99
#